data_AF-F7ZZM5-F1
#
_entry.id   AF-F7ZZM5-F1
#
_cell.length_a   1.000
_cell.length_b   1.000
_cell.length_c   1.000
_cell.angle_alpha   90.00
_cell.angle_beta   90.00
_cell.angle_gamma   90.00
#
_symmetry.space_group_name_H-M   'P 1'
#
loop_
_entity.id
_entity.type
_entity.pdbx_description
1 polymer ?
#
loop_
_entity_poly.entity_id
_entity_poly.type
_entity_poly.pdbx_seq_one_letter_code
_entity_poly.pdbx_strand_id
1 'polypeptide(L)'
;MSDTPATSFDPAMGSEGDSDQLAREDTLIERGVDDLLDEGYSPPERDNRTHYGETPWEERHRETIDQRVGQEEPEVWEQRPRVAGDREEGRAGRLVADTDAVSAGGNDEFAIDAGISGGAATAEEAAMHLVEEEFVDDRRYHDDDDQT
;
A
#
# COMPACT_ATOMS: atom_id res chain seq x y z
N MET A 1 -40.03 -5.35 -24.12
CA MET A 1 -38.84 -5.24 -23.25
C MET A 1 -38.91 -6.44 -22.34
N SER A 2 -38.07 -7.44 -22.55
CA SER A 2 -37.95 -8.58 -21.64
C SER A 2 -37.29 -8.06 -20.37
N ASP A 3 -38.01 -8.08 -19.26
CA ASP A 3 -37.42 -7.93 -17.94
C ASP A 3 -36.44 -9.10 -17.72
N THR A 4 -35.19 -8.78 -17.41
CA THR A 4 -34.21 -9.77 -16.97
C THR A 4 -34.49 -10.07 -15.50
N PRO A 5 -34.99 -11.26 -15.13
CA PRO A 5 -35.42 -11.58 -13.75
C PRO A 5 -34.25 -11.79 -12.77
N ALA A 6 -33.01 -11.66 -13.24
CA ALA A 6 -31.82 -12.13 -12.53
C ALA A 6 -31.44 -11.33 -11.26
N THR A 7 -32.07 -10.19 -10.95
CA THR A 7 -31.60 -9.32 -9.84
C THR A 7 -32.70 -8.73 -8.95
N SER A 8 -33.92 -9.28 -8.95
CA SER A 8 -34.95 -8.85 -8.00
C SER A 8 -34.94 -9.75 -6.76
N PHE A 9 -34.65 -9.17 -5.59
CA PHE A 9 -34.81 -9.82 -4.30
C PHE A 9 -36.29 -10.12 -4.04
N ASP A 10 -36.69 -11.39 -4.07
CA ASP A 10 -38.00 -11.85 -3.64
C ASP A 10 -37.90 -12.45 -2.21
N PRO A 11 -38.41 -11.78 -1.17
CA PRO A 11 -38.34 -12.26 0.20
C PRO A 11 -39.11 -13.57 0.44
N ALA A 12 -40.00 -13.99 -0.46
CA ALA A 12 -40.72 -15.27 -0.36
C ALA A 12 -39.86 -16.47 -0.82
N MET A 13 -38.89 -16.24 -1.70
CA MET A 13 -38.03 -17.29 -2.28
C MET A 13 -36.79 -17.59 -1.42
N GLY A 14 -36.41 -16.69 -0.51
CA GLY A 14 -35.23 -16.85 0.35
C GLY A 14 -33.88 -16.86 -0.39
N SER A 15 -33.87 -16.58 -1.70
CA SER A 15 -32.72 -16.56 -2.59
C SER A 15 -32.84 -15.38 -3.55
N GLU A 16 -31.73 -14.68 -3.81
CA GLU A 16 -31.66 -13.62 -4.81
C GLU A 16 -31.56 -14.22 -6.20
N GLY A 17 -32.56 -13.93 -7.07
CA GLY A 17 -32.47 -13.74 -8.53
C GLY A 17 -31.92 -14.85 -9.45
N ASP A 18 -31.03 -15.71 -8.99
CA ASP A 18 -30.36 -16.73 -9.78
C ASP A 18 -30.13 -17.97 -8.91
N SER A 19 -31.20 -18.76 -8.74
CA SER A 19 -31.15 -20.05 -8.06
C SER A 19 -30.81 -21.20 -9.00
N ASP A 20 -30.56 -20.93 -10.28
CA ASP A 20 -30.32 -21.95 -11.30
C ASP A 20 -28.82 -22.11 -11.52
N GLN A 21 -28.17 -22.86 -10.64
CA GLN A 21 -26.78 -23.25 -10.82
C GLN A 21 -26.64 -24.07 -12.12
N LEU A 22 -25.60 -23.79 -12.90
CA LEU A 22 -25.35 -24.49 -14.17
C LEU A 22 -25.14 -25.99 -13.94
N ALA A 23 -25.74 -26.81 -14.80
CA ALA A 23 -25.54 -28.25 -14.78
C ALA A 23 -24.07 -28.61 -15.11
N ARG A 24 -23.63 -29.80 -14.70
CA ARG A 24 -22.26 -30.28 -14.90
C ARG A 24 -21.83 -30.18 -16.37
N GLU A 25 -22.72 -30.49 -17.30
CA GLU A 25 -22.47 -30.46 -18.74
C GLU A 25 -22.13 -29.05 -19.25
N ASP A 26 -22.61 -28.01 -18.56
CA ASP A 26 -22.44 -26.61 -18.95
C ASP A 26 -21.24 -25.94 -18.27
N THR A 27 -20.72 -26.52 -17.18
CA THR A 27 -19.58 -25.95 -16.44
C THR A 27 -18.21 -26.42 -16.94
N LEU A 28 -18.15 -27.50 -17.74
CA LEU A 28 -16.89 -28.16 -18.16
C LEU A 28 -15.99 -28.58 -16.98
N ILE A 29 -16.55 -28.72 -15.77
CA ILE A 29 -15.84 -29.12 -14.56
C ILE A 29 -16.06 -30.63 -14.35
N GLU A 30 -15.01 -31.43 -14.56
CA GLU A 30 -15.03 -32.89 -14.39
C GLU A 30 -14.69 -33.33 -12.95
N ARG A 31 -15.23 -32.61 -11.95
CA ARG A 31 -15.03 -32.98 -10.54
C ARG A 31 -16.01 -34.10 -10.18
N GLY A 32 -15.54 -35.13 -9.48
CA GLY A 32 -16.10 -36.51 -9.47
C GLY A 32 -17.51 -36.76 -8.89
N VAL A 33 -18.38 -35.75 -8.79
CA VAL A 33 -19.78 -35.85 -8.31
C VAL A 33 -20.79 -35.44 -9.38
N ASP A 34 -21.87 -36.22 -9.54
CA ASP A 34 -22.87 -36.02 -10.61
C ASP A 34 -23.60 -34.68 -10.50
N ASP A 35 -23.89 -34.25 -9.27
CA ASP A 35 -24.32 -32.89 -8.93
C ASP A 35 -23.18 -32.15 -8.24
N LEU A 36 -22.88 -30.91 -8.65
CA LEU A 36 -21.89 -30.05 -8.00
C LEU A 36 -22.27 -29.77 -6.54
N LEU A 37 -23.56 -29.85 -6.17
CA LEU A 37 -24.03 -29.69 -4.79
C LEU A 37 -23.72 -30.89 -3.89
N ASP A 38 -23.41 -32.06 -4.47
CA ASP A 38 -23.04 -33.25 -3.70
C ASP A 38 -21.56 -33.24 -3.27
N GLU A 39 -20.77 -32.26 -3.71
CA GLU A 39 -19.39 -32.14 -3.27
C GLU A 39 -19.29 -31.63 -1.82
N GLY A 40 -18.81 -32.49 -0.93
CA GLY A 40 -18.43 -32.08 0.40
C GLY A 40 -17.13 -31.27 0.41
N TYR A 41 -17.17 -30.04 0.94
CA TYR A 41 -15.96 -29.34 1.35
C TYR A 41 -15.51 -29.85 2.72
N SER A 42 -14.26 -30.32 2.81
CA SER A 42 -13.60 -30.65 4.08
C SER A 42 -12.65 -29.49 4.43
N PRO A 43 -13.00 -28.63 5.40
CA PRO A 43 -12.10 -27.58 5.84
C PRO A 43 -10.80 -28.17 6.39
N PRO A 44 -9.71 -27.38 6.42
CA PRO A 44 -8.47 -27.83 7.05
C PRO A 44 -8.71 -28.34 8.48
N GLU A 45 -8.18 -29.53 8.79
CA GLU A 45 -8.27 -30.16 10.12
C GLU A 45 -7.47 -29.41 11.21
N ARG A 46 -6.75 -28.35 10.81
CA ARG A 46 -5.93 -27.53 11.68
C ARG A 46 -5.99 -26.08 11.23
N ASP A 47 -5.71 -25.19 12.18
CA ASP A 47 -5.56 -23.77 11.92
C ASP A 47 -4.46 -23.52 10.86
N ASN A 48 -4.80 -22.75 9.81
CA ASN A 48 -3.92 -22.40 8.69
C ASN A 48 -3.59 -20.90 8.65
N ARG A 49 -3.93 -20.15 9.71
CA ARG A 49 -3.59 -18.73 9.83
C ARG A 49 -2.07 -18.55 9.66
N THR A 50 -1.71 -17.65 8.75
CA THR A 50 -0.30 -17.39 8.42
C THR A 50 0.13 -15.99 8.86
N HIS A 51 -0.81 -15.10 9.14
CA HIS A 51 -0.55 -13.72 9.53
C HIS A 51 -1.52 -13.24 10.61
N TYR A 52 -1.15 -12.16 11.28
CA TYR A 52 -1.99 -11.50 12.28
C TYR A 52 -3.17 -10.78 11.60
N GLY A 53 -4.35 -10.83 12.21
CA GLY A 53 -5.54 -10.11 11.71
C GLY A 53 -6.64 -11.01 11.14
N GLU A 54 -6.45 -12.33 11.16
CA GLU A 54 -7.44 -13.30 10.67
C GLU A 54 -8.53 -13.61 11.72
N THR A 55 -8.39 -13.13 12.96
CA THR A 55 -9.43 -13.27 14.00
C THR A 55 -10.14 -11.94 14.33
N PRO A 56 -11.42 -11.98 14.76
CA PRO A 56 -12.14 -10.77 15.16
C PRO A 56 -11.48 -10.01 16.32
N TRP A 57 -10.71 -10.70 17.17
CA TRP A 57 -9.97 -10.05 18.24
C TRP A 57 -8.78 -9.25 17.69
N GLU A 58 -8.01 -9.83 16.78
CA GLU A 58 -6.85 -9.19 16.15
C GLU A 58 -7.25 -7.98 15.30
N GLU A 59 -8.33 -8.08 14.51
CA GLU A 59 -8.87 -6.93 13.75
C GLU A 59 -9.20 -5.74 14.65
N ARG A 60 -9.74 -6.00 15.85
CA ARG A 60 -10.07 -4.94 16.81
C ARG A 60 -8.83 -4.34 17.48
N HIS A 61 -7.83 -5.18 17.78
CA HIS A 61 -6.63 -4.74 18.49
C HIS A 61 -5.55 -4.19 17.55
N ARG A 62 -5.72 -4.39 16.24
CA ARG A 62 -4.77 -4.07 15.18
C ARG A 62 -3.38 -4.61 15.48
N GLU A 63 -2.50 -4.42 14.52
CA GLU A 63 -1.14 -4.88 14.55
C GLU A 63 -0.19 -3.72 14.88
N THR A 64 0.88 -3.98 15.61
CA THR A 64 1.93 -2.99 15.88
C THR A 64 2.92 -2.89 14.71
N ILE A 65 3.68 -1.81 14.63
CA ILE A 65 4.75 -1.68 13.62
C ILE A 65 5.80 -2.78 13.80
N ASP A 66 6.18 -3.11 15.03
CA ASP A 66 7.16 -4.18 15.30
C ASP A 66 6.69 -5.55 14.80
N GLN A 67 5.39 -5.84 14.93
CA GLN A 67 4.79 -7.07 14.42
C GLN A 67 4.82 -7.14 12.88
N ARG A 68 4.63 -6.00 12.20
CA ARG A 68 4.74 -5.90 10.73
C ARG A 68 6.17 -6.11 10.26
N VAL A 69 7.12 -5.44 10.89
CA VAL A 69 8.54 -5.57 10.58
C VAL A 69 9.00 -7.03 10.72
N GLY A 70 8.50 -7.75 11.73
CA GLY A 70 8.79 -9.18 11.89
C GLY A 70 8.20 -10.11 10.82
N GLN A 71 7.20 -9.65 10.05
CA GLN A 71 6.60 -10.39 8.94
C GLN A 71 7.21 -10.03 7.58
N GLU A 72 7.98 -8.95 7.50
CA GLU A 72 8.64 -8.52 6.27
C GLU A 72 9.85 -9.42 5.98
N GLU A 73 9.92 -9.95 4.76
CA GLU A 73 11.10 -10.64 4.23
C GLU A 73 11.88 -9.66 3.34
N PRO A 74 13.14 -9.32 3.68
CA PRO A 74 13.93 -8.40 2.87
C PRO A 74 14.15 -8.93 1.46
N GLU A 75 13.93 -8.07 0.46
CA GLU A 75 14.24 -8.41 -0.93
C GLU A 75 15.75 -8.58 -1.12
N VAL A 76 16.16 -9.72 -1.66
CA VAL A 76 17.58 -10.02 -1.92
C VAL A 76 17.94 -9.56 -3.33
N TRP A 77 18.77 -8.53 -3.42
CA TRP A 77 19.27 -7.98 -4.68
C TRP A 77 20.76 -8.33 -4.87
N GLU A 78 21.15 -8.87 -6.04
CA GLU A 78 22.57 -9.11 -6.36
C GLU A 78 23.37 -7.81 -6.46
N GLN A 79 22.73 -6.75 -6.96
CA GLN A 79 23.25 -5.40 -7.04
C GLN A 79 22.09 -4.43 -6.77
N ARG A 80 22.34 -3.41 -5.95
CA ARG A 80 21.35 -2.38 -5.65
C ARG A 80 20.95 -1.66 -6.95
N PRO A 81 19.65 -1.52 -7.27
CA PRO A 81 19.23 -0.83 -8.47
C PRO A 81 19.75 0.60 -8.45
N ARG A 82 20.46 0.99 -9.51
CA ARG A 82 20.86 2.37 -9.71
C ARG A 82 19.59 3.15 -10.04
N VAL A 83 19.34 4.26 -9.35
CA VAL A 83 18.26 5.19 -9.73
C VAL A 83 18.57 5.69 -11.14
N ALA A 84 17.92 5.10 -12.14
CA ALA A 84 18.08 5.45 -13.54
C ALA A 84 16.98 6.45 -13.90
N GLY A 85 17.33 7.73 -13.81
CA GLY A 85 16.52 8.81 -14.33
C GLY A 85 17.42 10.02 -14.54
N ASP A 86 17.07 10.87 -15.50
CA ASP A 86 17.68 12.19 -15.73
C ASP A 86 17.35 13.18 -14.58
N ARG A 87 17.39 12.68 -13.33
CA ARG A 87 17.29 13.51 -12.15
C ARG A 87 18.63 14.20 -11.99
N GLU A 88 18.73 15.38 -12.57
CA GLU A 88 19.85 16.27 -12.30
C GLU A 88 19.99 16.47 -10.78
N GLU A 89 21.19 16.25 -10.27
CA GLU A 89 21.58 16.56 -8.91
C GLU A 89 21.30 18.05 -8.65
N GLY A 90 20.50 18.38 -7.64
CA GLY A 90 20.14 19.78 -7.33
C GLY A 90 18.77 20.27 -7.83
N ARG A 91 17.85 19.39 -8.26
CA ARG A 91 16.47 19.79 -8.63
C ARG A 91 15.59 20.29 -7.47
N ALA A 92 15.99 20.04 -6.22
CA ALA A 92 15.34 20.55 -5.02
C ALA A 92 16.02 21.83 -4.51
N GLY A 93 15.30 22.66 -3.76
CA GLY A 93 15.87 23.81 -3.03
C GLY A 93 15.83 25.14 -3.78
N ARG A 94 14.91 25.30 -4.74
CA ARG A 94 14.84 26.50 -5.59
C ARG A 94 14.04 27.64 -4.96
N LEU A 95 13.07 27.30 -4.11
CA LEU A 95 12.33 28.29 -3.34
C LEU A 95 13.21 28.78 -2.18
N VAL A 96 13.59 30.04 -2.23
CA VAL A 96 14.31 30.73 -1.15
C VAL A 96 13.34 31.67 -0.47
N ALA A 97 13.45 31.80 0.85
CA ALA A 97 12.62 32.71 1.62
C ALA A 97 12.60 34.12 0.99
N ASP A 98 11.40 34.64 0.75
CA ASP A 98 11.24 35.99 0.25
C ASP A 98 11.40 36.96 1.42
N THR A 99 12.59 37.56 1.53
CA THR A 99 12.91 38.48 2.63
C THR A 99 12.11 39.79 2.57
N ASP A 100 11.51 40.09 1.42
CA ASP A 100 10.69 41.29 1.21
C ASP A 100 9.18 41.00 1.35
N ALA A 101 8.80 39.74 1.58
CA ALA A 101 7.40 39.38 1.77
C ALA A 101 6.82 39.92 3.08
N VAL A 102 5.52 40.20 3.05
CA VAL A 102 4.79 40.56 4.26
C VAL A 102 4.76 39.37 5.21
N SER A 103 4.98 39.61 6.50
CA SER A 103 4.88 38.54 7.51
C SER A 103 3.48 37.94 7.47
N ALA A 104 3.40 36.68 7.05
CA ALA A 104 2.20 35.88 7.22
C ALA A 104 2.28 35.14 8.55
N GLY A 105 1.16 35.07 9.25
CA GLY A 105 1.16 34.71 10.66
C GLY A 105 1.55 33.25 10.88
N GLY A 106 2.61 32.99 11.64
CA GLY A 106 2.94 31.75 12.37
C GLY A 106 3.20 30.47 11.58
N ASN A 107 2.40 30.20 10.54
CA ASN A 107 2.39 28.95 9.77
C ASN A 107 2.48 29.19 8.25
N ASP A 108 2.47 30.44 7.82
CA ASP A 108 2.50 30.83 6.42
C ASP A 108 3.86 31.49 6.11
N GLU A 109 4.54 31.02 5.06
CA GLU A 109 5.85 31.51 4.61
C GLU A 109 5.78 31.76 3.10
N PHE A 110 6.43 32.84 2.62
CA PHE A 110 6.51 33.15 1.19
C PHE A 110 7.93 32.92 0.67
N ALA A 111 8.04 32.47 -0.57
CA ALA A 111 9.31 32.18 -1.20
C ALA A 111 9.35 32.71 -2.65
N ILE A 112 10.55 33.10 -3.08
CA ILE A 112 10.84 33.46 -4.47
C ILE A 112 11.57 32.32 -5.18
N ASP A 113 11.28 32.18 -6.48
CA ASP A 113 12.01 31.28 -7.35
C ASP A 113 13.34 31.92 -7.77
N ALA A 114 14.47 31.30 -7.39
CA ALA A 114 15.80 31.83 -7.65
C ALA A 114 16.31 31.69 -9.11
N GLY A 115 15.55 31.10 -10.07
CA GLY A 115 15.92 31.16 -11.50
C GLY A 115 15.42 30.03 -12.41
N ILE A 116 15.87 30.02 -13.67
CA ILE A 116 15.47 29.04 -14.71
C ILE A 116 16.42 27.84 -14.73
N SER A 117 15.92 26.66 -14.38
CA SER A 117 16.55 25.36 -14.68
C SER A 117 15.54 24.44 -15.38
N GLY A 118 15.49 24.51 -16.71
CA GLY A 118 14.83 23.49 -17.56
C GLY A 118 13.31 23.29 -17.44
N GLY A 119 12.58 24.04 -16.61
CA GLY A 119 11.11 24.15 -16.65
C GLY A 119 10.30 22.91 -16.23
N ALA A 120 10.93 21.87 -15.66
CA ALA A 120 10.28 20.57 -15.42
C ALA A 120 10.15 20.16 -13.94
N ALA A 121 10.59 20.98 -12.98
CA ALA A 121 10.44 20.68 -11.55
C ALA A 121 9.04 21.04 -11.04
N THR A 122 8.44 20.16 -10.25
CA THR A 122 7.14 20.44 -9.60
C THR A 122 7.29 21.45 -8.46
N ALA A 123 6.19 22.09 -8.05
CA ALA A 123 6.19 23.01 -6.91
C ALA A 123 6.67 22.33 -5.62
N GLU A 124 6.31 21.06 -5.42
CA GLU A 124 6.73 20.26 -4.26
C GLU A 124 8.23 19.98 -4.28
N GLU A 125 8.79 19.62 -5.44
CA GLU A 125 10.23 19.41 -5.59
C GLU A 125 11.02 20.72 -5.34
N ALA A 126 10.49 21.85 -5.80
CA ALA A 126 11.10 23.15 -5.60
C ALA A 126 11.10 23.62 -4.12
N ALA A 127 10.15 23.17 -3.32
CA ALA A 127 10.00 23.51 -1.90
C ALA A 127 10.91 22.70 -0.95
N MET A 128 11.41 21.54 -1.39
CA MET A 128 12.33 20.72 -0.60
C MET A 128 13.70 21.39 -0.48
N HIS A 129 14.36 21.32 0.66
CA HIS A 129 15.75 21.80 0.84
C HIS A 129 16.71 20.61 0.83
N LEU A 130 17.74 20.65 -0.01
CA LEU A 130 18.82 19.66 0.04
C LEU A 130 19.77 20.03 1.17
N VAL A 131 19.87 19.15 2.17
CA VAL A 131 20.90 19.22 3.19
C VAL A 131 22.06 18.36 2.72
N GLU A 132 23.29 18.89 2.79
CA GLU A 132 24.47 18.08 2.52
C GLU A 132 24.49 16.91 3.51
N GLU A 133 24.44 15.68 3.00
CA GLU A 133 24.65 14.50 3.82
C GLU A 133 26.12 14.51 4.26
N GLU A 134 26.40 14.87 5.51
CA GLU A 134 27.66 14.47 6.13
C GLU A 134 27.66 12.94 6.10
N PHE A 135 28.65 12.35 5.43
CA PHE A 135 28.84 10.91 5.44
C PHE A 135 29.16 10.48 6.88
N VAL A 136 28.13 10.13 7.65
CA VAL A 136 28.28 9.54 8.97
C VAL A 136 28.62 8.08 8.73
N ASP A 137 29.89 7.73 8.96
CA ASP A 137 30.33 6.33 8.99
C ASP A 137 29.41 5.56 9.94
N ASP A 138 28.74 4.51 9.44
CA ASP A 138 27.78 3.67 10.19
C ASP A 138 28.35 3.19 11.55
N ARG A 139 29.68 3.16 11.69
CA ARG A 139 30.40 2.87 12.95
C ARG A 139 30.24 3.93 14.06
N ARG A 140 29.67 5.10 13.77
CA ARG A 140 29.34 6.13 14.78
C ARG A 140 27.94 5.95 15.38
N TYR A 141 27.07 5.13 14.79
CA TYR A 141 25.85 4.65 15.45
C TYR A 141 26.25 3.55 16.44
N HIS A 142 26.99 3.90 17.49
CA HIS A 142 27.08 3.05 18.67
C HIS A 142 25.86 3.40 19.51
N ASP A 143 24.95 2.45 19.64
CA ASP A 143 23.85 2.53 20.59
C ASP A 143 24.48 2.65 21.99
N ASP A 144 24.44 3.84 22.58
CA ASP A 144 24.93 4.08 23.96
C ASP A 144 24.00 3.45 25.02
N ASP A 145 23.14 2.51 24.63
CA ASP A 145 22.10 1.89 25.46
C ASP A 145 22.58 0.66 26.25
N ASP A 146 23.89 0.49 26.45
CA ASP A 146 24.44 -0.62 27.25
C ASP A 146 25.21 -0.16 28.51
N GLN A 147 24.76 0.93 29.14
CA GLN A 147 25.19 1.33 30.48
C GLN A 147 24.00 1.70 31.38
N THR A 148 23.34 0.71 31.99
CA THR A 148 23.21 0.48 33.47
C THR A 148 21.99 -0.35 33.83
#